data_AF-K9PN36-F1
#
_entry.id   AF-K9PN36-F1
#
_cell.length_a   1.000
_cell.length_b   1.000
_cell.length_c   1.000
_cell.angle_alpha   90.00
_cell.angle_beta   90.00
_cell.angle_gamma   90.00
#
_symmetry.space_group_name_H-M   'P 1'
#
loop_
_entity.id
_entity.type
_entity.pdbx_description
1 polymer ?
#
loop_
_entity_poly.entity_id
_entity_poly.type
_entity_poly.pdbx_seq_one_letter_code
_entity_poly.pdbx_strand_id
1 'polypeptide(L)'
;MNQNLNEKQARFQHENTPIRLGHIAANLVRIKSFSHVAYKEAVISVISETKWFIEWTAADIEPLLAEELVNIQVQLPMWELSGNDIWSDEKARSEVAEQSGIWSGRVLDMSGLLSEFMM
;
A
#
# COMPACT_ATOMS: atom_id res chain seq x y z
N MET A 1 0.69 20.84 -9.47
CA MET A 1 1.01 19.40 -9.36
C MET A 1 2.42 19.19 -9.90
N ASN A 2 3.28 18.43 -9.20
CA ASN A 2 4.68 18.22 -9.61
C ASN A 2 4.72 17.36 -10.89
N GLN A 3 5.46 17.78 -11.92
CA GLN A 3 5.51 17.13 -13.24
C GLN A 3 5.87 15.62 -13.13
N ASN A 4 6.76 15.26 -12.22
CA ASN A 4 7.16 13.87 -11.99
C ASN A 4 6.01 12.99 -11.48
N LEU A 5 5.12 13.55 -10.63
CA LEU A 5 3.95 12.83 -10.13
C LEU A 5 2.93 12.58 -11.24
N ASN A 6 2.75 13.54 -12.16
CA ASN A 6 1.85 13.39 -13.29
C ASN A 6 2.32 12.29 -14.26
N GLU A 7 3.62 12.23 -14.56
CA GLU A 7 4.20 11.18 -15.40
C GLU A 7 4.09 9.79 -14.76
N LYS A 8 4.29 9.71 -13.43
CA LYS A 8 4.11 8.48 -12.67
C LYS A 8 2.65 8.03 -12.65
N GLN A 9 1.73 8.96 -12.42
CA GLN A 9 0.29 8.71 -12.46
C GLN A 9 -0.13 8.17 -13.82
N ALA A 10 0.27 8.83 -14.91
CA ALA A 10 -0.06 8.41 -16.27
C ALA A 10 0.45 7.00 -16.59
N ARG A 11 1.69 6.67 -16.20
CA ARG A 11 2.23 5.32 -16.34
C ARG A 11 1.46 4.28 -15.52
N PHE A 12 1.19 4.58 -14.26
CA PHE A 12 0.50 3.67 -13.35
C PHE A 12 -0.94 3.40 -13.80
N GLN A 13 -1.69 4.45 -14.19
CA GLN A 13 -3.07 4.32 -14.66
C GLN A 13 -3.18 3.64 -16.04
N HIS A 14 -2.09 3.52 -16.80
CA HIS A 14 -2.07 2.75 -18.05
C HIS A 14 -2.03 1.23 -17.80
N GLU A 15 -1.62 0.80 -16.60
CA GLU A 15 -1.62 -0.62 -16.23
C GLU A 15 -3.05 -1.10 -15.96
N ASN A 16 -3.30 -2.38 -16.22
CA ASN A 16 -4.60 -2.98 -15.89
C ASN A 16 -4.79 -3.04 -14.36
N THR A 17 -6.05 -3.12 -13.92
CA THR A 17 -6.41 -3.15 -12.49
C THR A 17 -5.69 -4.25 -11.69
N PRO A 18 -5.57 -5.51 -12.17
CA PRO A 18 -4.77 -6.54 -11.49
C PRO A 18 -3.34 -6.09 -11.18
N ILE A 19 -2.63 -5.52 -12.15
CA ILE A 19 -1.24 -5.05 -11.97
C ILE A 19 -1.19 -3.90 -10.97
N ARG A 20 -2.12 -2.93 -11.05
CA ARG A 20 -2.20 -1.80 -10.10
C ARG A 20 -2.40 -2.29 -8.66
N LEU A 21 -3.31 -3.25 -8.44
CA LEU A 21 -3.51 -3.90 -7.14
C LEU A 21 -2.25 -4.64 -6.68
N GLY A 22 -1.55 -5.34 -7.59
CA GLY A 22 -0.27 -5.98 -7.32
C GLY A 22 0.81 -5.01 -6.82
N HIS A 23 0.90 -3.81 -7.39
CA HIS A 23 1.82 -2.76 -6.92
C HIS A 23 1.47 -2.26 -5.51
N ILE A 24 0.17 -2.10 -5.20
CA ILE A 24 -0.29 -1.73 -3.85
C ILE A 24 0.10 -2.82 -2.85
N ALA A 25 -0.14 -4.10 -3.18
CA ALA A 25 0.27 -5.23 -2.35
C ALA A 25 1.79 -5.26 -2.13
N ALA A 26 2.58 -5.08 -3.18
CA ALA A 26 4.04 -5.03 -3.09
C ALA A 26 4.52 -3.90 -2.17
N ASN A 27 3.88 -2.73 -2.21
CA ASN A 27 4.19 -1.63 -1.30
C ASN A 27 3.84 -1.95 0.15
N LEU A 28 2.75 -2.65 0.42
CA LEU A 28 2.41 -3.12 1.76
C LEU A 28 3.45 -4.12 2.29
N VAL A 29 3.99 -5.01 1.45
CA VAL A 29 5.16 -5.85 1.82
C VAL A 29 6.40 -5.03 2.13
N ARG A 30 6.65 -3.95 1.38
CA ARG A 30 7.79 -3.04 1.65
C ARG A 30 7.61 -2.34 2.99
N ILE A 31 6.40 -1.86 3.32
CA ILE A 31 6.09 -1.28 4.63
C ILE A 31 6.38 -2.30 5.74
N LYS A 32 5.88 -3.53 5.60
CA LYS A 32 6.18 -4.62 6.55
C LYS A 32 7.69 -4.80 6.76
N SER A 33 8.43 -4.92 5.66
CA SER A 33 9.87 -5.19 5.69
C SER A 33 10.65 -4.05 6.36
N PHE A 34 10.32 -2.80 6.02
CA PHE A 34 10.98 -1.63 6.58
C PHE A 34 10.61 -1.38 8.05
N SER A 35 9.38 -1.72 8.46
CA SER A 35 8.98 -1.67 9.87
C SER A 35 9.79 -2.65 10.73
N HIS A 36 10.07 -3.87 10.24
CA HIS A 36 10.90 -4.84 10.96
C HIS A 36 12.33 -4.35 11.21
N VAL A 37 12.93 -3.64 10.24
CA VAL A 37 14.29 -3.08 10.37
C VAL A 37 14.30 -1.65 10.92
N ALA A 38 13.17 -1.16 11.45
CA ALA A 38 13.00 0.18 12.00
C ALA A 38 13.39 1.34 11.05
N TYR A 39 13.23 1.15 9.73
CA TYR A 39 13.61 2.16 8.74
C TYR A 39 12.45 3.12 8.44
N LYS A 40 12.23 4.06 9.36
CA LYS A 40 11.11 5.03 9.33
C LYS A 40 10.98 5.79 8.01
N GLU A 41 12.06 6.37 7.50
CA GLU A 41 12.01 7.23 6.32
C GLU A 41 11.56 6.45 5.09
N ALA A 42 12.00 5.19 4.97
CA ALA A 42 11.56 4.30 3.91
C ALA A 42 10.08 3.93 4.06
N VAL A 43 9.60 3.66 5.27
CA VAL A 43 8.16 3.40 5.50
C VAL A 43 7.32 4.60 5.11
N ILE A 44 7.67 5.82 5.55
CA ILE A 44 6.92 7.04 5.22
C ILE A 44 6.90 7.29 3.71
N SER A 45 8.03 7.11 3.04
CA SER A 45 8.11 7.25 1.58
C SER A 45 7.18 6.27 0.86
N VAL A 46 7.15 5.00 1.28
CA VAL A 46 6.26 3.98 0.69
C VAL A 46 4.79 4.26 1.04
N ILE A 47 4.47 4.69 2.26
CA ILE A 47 3.12 5.12 2.65
C ILE A 47 2.62 6.23 1.72
N SER A 48 3.45 7.25 1.50
CA SER A 48 3.10 8.37 0.62
C SER A 48 2.81 7.93 -0.81
N GLU A 49 3.62 7.03 -1.37
CA GLU A 49 3.37 6.43 -2.70
C GLU A 49 2.09 5.58 -2.73
N THR A 50 1.89 4.75 -1.70
CA THR A 50 0.76 3.81 -1.62
C THR A 50 -0.57 4.54 -1.58
N LYS A 51 -0.67 5.66 -0.85
CA LYS A 51 -1.89 6.50 -0.82
C LYS A 51 -2.30 6.96 -2.22
N TRP A 52 -1.34 7.38 -3.06
CA TRP A 52 -1.62 7.78 -4.43
C TRP A 52 -2.06 6.61 -5.31
N PHE A 53 -1.40 5.46 -5.16
CA PHE A 53 -1.77 4.26 -5.92
C PHE A 53 -3.18 3.79 -5.56
N ILE A 54 -3.55 3.85 -4.28
CA ILE A 54 -4.92 3.54 -3.85
C ILE A 54 -5.91 4.53 -4.46
N GLU A 55 -5.67 5.84 -4.31
CA GLU A 55 -6.55 6.87 -4.87
C GLU A 55 -6.81 6.66 -6.38
N TRP A 56 -5.75 6.37 -7.14
CA TRP A 56 -5.85 6.16 -8.58
C TRP A 56 -6.42 4.79 -9.00
N THR A 57 -6.52 3.84 -8.07
CA THR A 57 -7.07 2.50 -8.34
C THR A 57 -8.51 2.40 -7.86
N ALA A 58 -8.82 2.92 -6.67
CA ALA A 58 -10.14 2.85 -6.06
C ALA A 58 -11.23 3.53 -6.91
N ALA A 59 -10.88 4.54 -7.69
CA ALA A 59 -11.78 5.22 -8.61
C ALA A 59 -12.27 4.32 -9.77
N ASP A 60 -11.55 3.23 -10.08
CA ASP A 60 -11.76 2.40 -11.28
C ASP A 60 -12.20 0.95 -10.94
N ILE A 61 -12.52 0.64 -9.68
CA ILE A 61 -12.95 -0.70 -9.25
C ILE A 61 -14.33 -0.68 -8.61
N GLU A 62 -14.97 -1.84 -8.60
CA GLU A 62 -16.29 -2.02 -7.98
C GLU A 62 -16.29 -1.55 -6.51
N PRO A 63 -17.34 -0.84 -6.04
CA PRO A 63 -17.36 -0.26 -4.68
C PRO A 63 -17.08 -1.25 -3.55
N LEU A 64 -17.54 -2.49 -3.68
CA LEU A 64 -17.29 -3.55 -2.70
C LEU A 64 -15.81 -3.94 -2.61
N LEU A 65 -15.08 -3.87 -3.73
CA LEU A 65 -13.63 -4.09 -3.75
C LEU A 65 -12.88 -2.84 -3.25
N ALA A 66 -13.43 -1.65 -3.46
CA ALA A 66 -12.84 -0.40 -3.00
C ALA A 66 -12.85 -0.24 -1.47
N GLU A 67 -13.78 -0.89 -0.75
CA GLU A 67 -13.86 -0.80 0.73
C GLU A 67 -12.54 -1.17 1.43
N GLU A 68 -11.93 -2.30 1.04
CA GLU A 68 -10.66 -2.75 1.64
C GLU A 68 -9.55 -1.71 1.40
N LEU A 69 -9.50 -1.14 0.19
CA LEU A 69 -8.55 -0.09 -0.17
C LEU A 69 -8.78 1.20 0.63
N VAL A 70 -10.02 1.59 0.87
CA VAL A 70 -10.37 2.76 1.68
C VAL A 70 -9.93 2.57 3.13
N ASN A 71 -10.14 1.37 3.71
CA ASN A 71 -9.69 1.06 5.07
C ASN A 71 -8.16 1.20 5.20
N ILE A 72 -7.42 0.72 4.20
CA ILE A 72 -5.96 0.91 4.13
C ILE A 72 -5.63 2.41 4.02
N GLN A 73 -6.28 3.15 3.12
CA GLN A 73 -6.04 4.58 2.90
C GLN A 73 -6.30 5.45 4.14
N VAL A 74 -7.20 5.04 5.04
CA VAL A 74 -7.42 5.72 6.33
C VAL A 74 -6.30 5.43 7.33
N GLN A 75 -5.79 4.20 7.39
CA GLN A 75 -4.75 3.84 8.36
C GLN A 75 -3.36 4.39 8.01
N LEU A 76 -3.02 4.44 6.72
CA LEU A 76 -1.69 4.86 6.27
C LEU A 76 -1.28 6.26 6.80
N PRO A 77 -2.13 7.31 6.72
CA PRO A 77 -1.87 8.61 7.34
C PRO A 77 -1.72 8.54 8.87
N MET A 78 -2.44 7.65 9.56
CA MET A 78 -2.34 7.52 11.01
C MET A 78 -0.95 7.03 11.42
N TRP A 79 -0.39 6.08 10.68
CA TRP A 79 0.99 5.64 10.89
C TRP A 79 2.01 6.74 10.54
N GLU A 80 1.78 7.52 9.49
CA GLU A 80 2.64 8.66 9.11
C GLU A 80 2.65 9.77 10.18
N LEU A 81 1.50 10.06 10.77
CA LEU A 81 1.32 11.12 11.78
C LEU A 81 1.73 10.71 13.19
N SER A 82 1.82 9.41 13.48
CA SER A 82 2.19 8.86 14.80
C SER A 82 3.61 9.20 15.29
N GLY A 83 4.38 9.99 14.53
CA GLY A 83 5.61 10.62 15.03
C GLY A 83 6.77 9.64 15.20
N ASN A 84 7.50 9.74 16.32
CA ASN A 84 8.58 8.79 16.69
C ASN A 84 8.06 7.64 17.57
N ASP A 85 6.80 7.70 17.99
CA ASP A 85 6.27 6.81 19.04
C ASP A 85 6.15 5.38 18.50
N ILE A 86 5.62 5.20 17.29
CA ILE A 86 5.63 3.88 16.63
C ILE A 86 7.06 3.42 16.34
N TRP A 87 7.92 4.28 15.80
CA TRP A 87 9.22 3.83 15.27
C TRP A 87 10.26 3.53 16.35
N SER A 88 10.08 4.06 17.56
CA SER A 88 10.94 3.74 18.71
C SER A 88 10.46 2.51 19.49
N ASP A 89 9.20 2.10 19.36
CA ASP A 89 8.62 0.93 20.02
C ASP A 89 8.58 -0.29 19.07
N GLU A 90 9.36 -1.33 19.40
CA GLU A 90 9.39 -2.58 18.64
C GLU A 90 8.03 -3.27 18.52
N LYS A 91 7.21 -3.21 19.57
CA LYS A 91 5.87 -3.80 19.54
C LYS A 91 4.98 -3.05 18.55
N ALA A 92 4.96 -1.72 18.62
CA ALA A 92 4.19 -0.89 17.69
C ALA A 92 4.64 -1.09 16.24
N ARG A 93 5.95 -1.15 15.97
CA ARG A 93 6.46 -1.48 14.63
C ARG A 93 6.03 -2.87 14.16
N SER A 94 6.00 -3.85 15.07
CA SER A 94 5.57 -5.21 14.75
C SER A 94 4.08 -5.26 14.39
N GLU A 95 3.23 -4.49 15.08
CA GLU A 95 1.80 -4.35 14.75
C GLU A 95 1.59 -3.72 13.36
N VAL A 96 2.35 -2.68 13.01
CA VAL A 96 2.34 -2.10 11.64
C VAL A 96 2.76 -3.15 10.61
N ALA A 97 3.81 -3.91 10.90
CA ALA A 97 4.34 -4.94 10.01
C ALA A 97 3.35 -6.08 9.77
N GLU A 98 2.70 -6.56 10.84
CA GLU A 98 1.67 -7.59 10.77
C GLU A 98 0.46 -7.12 9.96
N GLN A 99 -0.09 -5.95 10.29
CA GLN A 99 -1.26 -5.40 9.60
C GLN A 99 -0.99 -5.16 8.12
N SER A 100 0.19 -4.63 7.78
CA SER A 100 0.60 -4.44 6.38
C SER A 100 0.75 -5.77 5.64
N GLY A 101 1.23 -6.82 6.32
CA GLY A 101 1.29 -8.18 5.75
C GLY A 101 -0.09 -8.76 5.44
N ILE A 102 -1.05 -8.60 6.36
CA ILE A 102 -2.43 -9.05 6.17
C ILE A 102 -3.06 -8.35 4.96
N TRP A 103 -2.95 -7.02 4.90
CA TRP A 103 -3.49 -6.25 3.78
C TRP A 103 -2.80 -6.56 2.46
N SER A 104 -1.48 -6.77 2.46
CA SER A 104 -0.78 -7.21 1.26
C SER A 104 -1.36 -8.50 0.71
N GLY A 105 -1.64 -9.49 1.57
CA GLY A 105 -2.26 -10.75 1.14
C GLY A 105 -3.63 -10.51 0.50
N ARG A 106 -4.50 -9.76 1.18
CA ARG A 106 -5.86 -9.47 0.69
C ARG A 106 -5.87 -8.70 -0.62
N VAL A 107 -5.05 -7.65 -0.75
CA VAL A 107 -4.96 -6.85 -1.98
C VAL A 107 -4.38 -7.67 -3.13
N LEU A 108 -3.44 -8.57 -2.83
CA LEU A 108 -2.92 -9.50 -3.83
C LEU A 108 -3.99 -10.52 -4.26
N ASP A 109 -4.79 -11.04 -3.33
CA ASP A 109 -5.93 -11.90 -3.66
C ASP A 109 -6.97 -11.17 -4.53
N MET A 110 -7.29 -9.92 -4.20
CA MET A 110 -8.17 -9.05 -5.00
C MET A 110 -7.65 -8.84 -6.43
N SER A 111 -6.33 -8.85 -6.62
CA SER A 111 -5.74 -8.70 -7.96
C SER A 111 -6.00 -9.89 -8.88
N GLY A 112 -6.27 -11.08 -8.31
CA GLY A 112 -6.37 -12.33 -9.06
C GLY A 112 -5.04 -12.86 -9.62
N LEU A 113 -3.92 -12.16 -9.42
CA LEU A 113 -2.61 -12.54 -9.97
C LEU A 113 -2.11 -13.89 -9.43
N LEU A 114 -2.46 -14.28 -8.21
CA LEU A 114 -2.11 -15.60 -7.67
C LEU A 114 -2.84 -16.76 -8.33
N SER A 115 -4.00 -16.50 -8.95
CA SER A 115 -4.81 -17.50 -9.64
C SER A 115 -4.37 -17.71 -11.10
N GLU A 116 -3.74 -16.70 -11.73
CA GLU A 116 -3.23 -16.79 -13.11
C GLU A 116 -1.95 -17.64 -13.25
N PHE A 117 -1.17 -17.81 -12.18
CA PHE A 117 0.03 -18.67 -12.20
C PHE A 117 -0.27 -20.18 -12.11
N MET A 118 -1.54 -20.58 -12.00
CA MET A 118 -1.96 -21.98 -11.86
C MET A 118 -2.72 -22.54 -13.09
N MET A 119 -2.72 -21.83 -14.23
CA MET A 119 -3.22 -22.30 -15.53
C MET A 119 -2.11 -22.35 -16.57
#